data_AF-V2XTV5-F1
#
_entry.id   AF-V2XTV5-F1
#
_cell.length_a   1.000
_cell.length_b   1.000
_cell.length_c   1.000
_cell.angle_alpha   90.00
_cell.angle_beta   90.00
_cell.angle_gamma   90.00
#
_symmetry.space_group_name_H-M   'P 1'
#
loop_
_entity.id
_entity.type
_entity.pdbx_description
1 polymer ?
#
loop_
_entity_poly.entity_id
_entity_poly.type
_entity_poly.pdbx_seq_one_letter_code
_entity_poly.pdbx_strand_id
1 'polypeptide(L)'
;MRALYFKYLYLLGAVPKRRPKKRAAFVSRAEIIKFDRYQEQFQYLMKNRIETADQLSMQYDALQASIDALTDQRRELYRIRRTGHGGGTVTDEITGLTAKLRELRRELKLCARIEKGFSAVQETVRADTSEARSVIHEKTDKSGPQRHFETGRRTPADHGRER
;
A
#
# COMPACT_ATOMS: atom_id res chain seq x y z
N MET A 1 0.33 9.13 5.26
CA MET A 1 -0.21 8.05 4.37
C MET A 1 0.62 7.82 3.10
N ARG A 2 0.96 8.88 2.33
CA ARG A 2 1.63 8.74 1.02
C ARG A 2 2.97 8.00 1.04
N ALA A 3 3.83 8.29 2.02
CA ALA A 3 5.14 7.64 2.15
C ALA A 3 5.04 6.11 2.30
N LEU A 4 4.00 5.62 2.97
CA LEU A 4 3.75 4.17 3.14
C LEU A 4 3.30 3.53 1.82
N TYR A 5 2.40 4.18 1.08
CA TYR A 5 1.97 3.71 -0.25
C TYR A 5 3.11 3.72 -1.27
N PHE A 6 3.95 4.77 -1.27
CA PHE A 6 5.12 4.84 -2.12
C PHE A 6 6.10 3.70 -1.81
N LYS A 7 6.40 3.47 -0.53
CA LYS A 7 7.25 2.36 -0.09
C LYS A 7 6.65 1.00 -0.48
N TYR A 8 5.34 0.83 -0.34
CA TYR A 8 4.65 -0.40 -0.68
C TYR A 8 4.63 -0.69 -2.19
N LEU A 9 4.38 0.33 -3.02
CA LEU A 9 4.50 0.23 -4.48
C LEU A 9 5.94 -0.10 -4.89
N TYR A 10 6.93 0.50 -4.22
CA TYR A 10 8.32 0.15 -4.42
C TYR A 10 8.58 -1.31 -4.05
N LEU A 11 8.05 -1.83 -2.94
CA LEU A 11 8.22 -3.24 -2.54
C LEU A 11 7.56 -4.23 -3.52
N LEU A 12 6.39 -3.88 -4.06
CA LEU A 12 5.71 -4.68 -5.09
C LEU A 12 6.42 -4.64 -6.46
N GLY A 13 7.05 -3.51 -6.80
CA GLY A 13 7.81 -3.33 -8.04
C GLY A 13 9.31 -3.64 -7.91
N ALA A 14 9.82 -3.81 -6.69
CA ALA A 14 11.23 -4.03 -6.41
C ALA A 14 11.62 -5.46 -6.79
N VAL A 15 12.08 -5.54 -8.04
CA VAL A 15 13.29 -6.22 -8.51
C VAL A 15 13.70 -7.41 -7.64
N PRO A 16 13.63 -8.65 -8.17
CA PRO A 16 13.96 -9.84 -7.39
C PRO A 16 15.36 -9.71 -6.79
N LYS A 17 15.44 -9.67 -5.45
CA LYS A 17 16.68 -9.54 -4.66
C LYS A 17 17.73 -10.63 -4.99
N ARG A 18 17.34 -11.69 -5.70
CA ARG A 18 18.21 -12.71 -6.27
C ARG A 18 17.77 -13.06 -7.70
N ARG A 19 18.73 -13.25 -8.61
CA ARG A 19 18.48 -13.79 -9.95
C ARG A 19 17.65 -15.08 -9.83
N PRO A 20 16.44 -15.17 -10.41
CA PRO A 20 15.67 -16.40 -10.38
C PRO A 20 16.44 -17.49 -11.12
N LYS A 21 16.81 -18.57 -10.41
CA LYS A 21 17.59 -19.69 -10.96
C LYS A 21 16.84 -20.51 -12.01
N LYS A 22 15.53 -20.27 -12.20
CA LYS A 22 14.68 -20.90 -13.23
C LYS A 22 13.87 -19.81 -13.94
N ARG A 23 13.68 -20.00 -15.25
CA ARG A 23 13.08 -19.07 -16.22
C ARG A 23 11.86 -18.34 -15.63
N ALA A 24 11.96 -17.01 -15.60
CA ALA A 24 10.93 -16.02 -15.27
C ALA A 24 10.05 -16.39 -14.06
N ALA A 25 10.28 -15.74 -12.92
CA ALA A 25 9.25 -15.62 -11.90
C ALA A 25 8.05 -14.92 -12.56
N PHE A 26 7.04 -15.68 -12.98
CA PHE A 26 5.80 -15.13 -13.50
C PHE A 26 5.14 -14.38 -12.35
N VAL A 27 5.14 -13.05 -12.42
CA VAL A 27 4.29 -12.23 -11.54
C VAL A 27 2.86 -12.73 -11.76
N SER A 28 2.20 -13.13 -10.68
CA SER A 28 0.86 -13.66 -10.78
C SER A 28 -0.09 -12.57 -11.27
N ARG A 29 -1.13 -12.95 -12.05
CA ARG A 29 -2.18 -11.98 -12.44
C ARG A 29 -2.80 -11.28 -11.23
N ALA A 30 -2.87 -11.95 -10.07
CA ALA A 30 -3.36 -11.39 -8.82
C ALA A 30 -2.47 -10.25 -8.29
N GLU A 31 -1.15 -10.38 -8.39
CA GLU A 31 -0.20 -9.33 -7.97
C GLU A 31 -0.27 -8.11 -8.88
N ILE A 32 -0.45 -8.29 -10.19
CA ILE A 32 -0.63 -7.19 -11.15
C ILE A 32 -1.91 -6.41 -10.81
N ILE A 33 -3.05 -7.11 -10.64
CA ILE A 33 -4.33 -6.48 -10.27
C ILE A 33 -4.21 -5.74 -8.93
N LYS A 34 -3.48 -6.33 -7.97
CA LYS A 34 -3.23 -5.71 -6.67
C LYS A 34 -2.41 -4.43 -6.83
N PHE A 35 -1.33 -4.47 -7.62
CA PHE A 35 -0.48 -3.31 -7.91
C PHE A 35 -1.26 -2.17 -8.56
N ASP A 36 -2.02 -2.45 -9.63
CA ASP A 36 -2.85 -1.46 -10.33
C ASP A 36 -3.82 -0.76 -9.37
N ARG A 37 -4.45 -1.54 -8.49
CA ARG A 37 -5.37 -1.02 -7.47
C ARG A 37 -4.68 -0.10 -6.46
N TYR A 38 -3.43 -0.37 -6.09
CA TYR A 38 -2.68 0.52 -5.17
C TYR A 38 -2.14 1.76 -5.90
N GLN A 39 -1.80 1.63 -7.18
CA GLN A 39 -1.42 2.76 -8.01
C GLN A 39 -2.57 3.75 -8.15
N GLU A 40 -3.79 3.27 -8.41
CA GLU A 40 -5.01 4.10 -8.47
C GLU A 40 -5.23 4.87 -7.15
N GLN A 41 -5.11 4.18 -6.01
CA GLN A 41 -5.25 4.79 -4.68
C GLN A 41 -4.16 5.84 -4.42
N PHE A 42 -2.91 5.55 -4.78
CA PHE A 42 -1.80 6.49 -4.62
C PHE A 42 -1.97 7.74 -5.49
N GLN A 43 -2.36 7.58 -6.74
CA GLN A 43 -2.64 8.70 -7.64
C GLN A 43 -3.77 9.58 -7.09
N TYR A 44 -4.82 8.99 -6.53
CA TYR A 44 -5.91 9.73 -5.90
C TYR A 44 -5.43 10.56 -4.70
N LEU A 45 -4.66 9.94 -3.80
CA LEU A 45 -4.08 10.64 -2.64
C LEU A 45 -3.16 11.79 -3.04
N MET A 46 -2.41 11.63 -4.14
CA MET A 46 -1.55 12.68 -4.70
C MET A 46 -2.36 13.82 -5.31
N LYS A 47 -3.34 13.50 -6.16
CA LYS A 47 -4.20 14.50 -6.83
C LYS A 47 -4.95 15.37 -5.83
N ASN A 48 -5.54 14.75 -4.82
CA ASN A 48 -6.34 15.45 -3.80
C ASN A 48 -5.53 16.01 -2.64
N ARG A 49 -4.20 15.89 -2.70
CA ARG A 49 -3.28 16.32 -1.65
C ARG A 49 -3.66 15.81 -0.25
N ILE A 50 -4.00 14.53 -0.14
CA ILE A 50 -4.35 13.86 1.12
C ILE A 50 -3.11 13.18 1.74
N GLU A 51 -2.80 13.50 2.99
CA GLU A 51 -1.63 13.02 3.75
C GLU A 51 -2.02 12.31 5.05
N THR A 52 -3.11 12.73 5.70
CA THR A 52 -3.61 12.20 6.98
C THR A 52 -4.97 11.51 6.83
N ALA A 53 -5.37 10.73 7.84
CA ALA A 53 -6.70 10.14 7.89
C ALA A 53 -7.78 11.21 8.01
N ASP A 54 -7.53 12.28 8.78
CA ASP A 54 -8.46 13.40 8.94
C ASP A 54 -8.73 14.10 7.60
N GLN A 55 -7.70 14.32 6.78
CA GLN A 55 -7.86 14.88 5.44
C GLN A 55 -8.67 13.98 4.50
N LEU A 56 -8.60 12.65 4.69
CA LEU A 56 -9.41 11.69 3.94
C LEU A 56 -10.87 11.74 4.40
N SER A 57 -11.13 11.86 5.71
CA SER A 57 -12.46 12.03 6.28
C SER A 57 -13.11 13.35 5.82
N MET A 58 -12.38 14.46 5.86
CA MET A 58 -12.89 15.74 5.35
C MET A 58 -13.24 15.67 3.86
N GLN A 59 -12.44 14.94 3.07
CA GLN A 59 -12.77 14.72 1.67
C GLN A 59 -14.00 13.82 1.49
N TYR A 60 -14.18 12.83 2.35
CA TYR A 60 -15.39 12.02 2.36
C TYR A 60 -16.63 12.88 2.59
N ASP A 61 -16.60 13.75 3.60
CA ASP A 61 -17.72 14.65 3.93
C ASP A 61 -18.01 15.64 2.79
N ALA A 62 -16.97 16.21 2.16
CA ALA A 62 -17.11 17.12 1.03
C ALA A 62 -17.73 16.42 -0.21
N LEU A 63 -17.31 15.18 -0.49
CA LEU A 63 -17.91 14.37 -1.56
C LEU A 63 -19.36 14.02 -1.25
N GLN A 64 -19.68 13.69 -0.01
CA GLN A 64 -21.05 13.37 0.40
C GLN A 64 -21.95 14.60 0.26
N ALA A 65 -21.53 15.77 0.74
CA ALA A 65 -22.27 17.01 0.57
C ALA A 65 -22.50 17.36 -0.91
N SER A 66 -21.50 17.11 -1.77
CA SER A 66 -21.62 17.31 -3.22
C SER A 66 -22.64 16.36 -3.85
N ILE A 67 -22.66 15.09 -3.42
CA ILE A 67 -23.65 14.10 -3.85
C ILE A 67 -25.05 14.53 -3.45
N ASP A 68 -25.23 15.01 -2.21
CA ASP A 68 -26.53 15.42 -1.69
C ASP A 68 -27.06 16.64 -2.46
N ALA A 69 -26.22 17.67 -2.66
CA ALA A 69 -26.57 18.85 -3.45
C ALA A 69 -26.97 18.51 -4.90
N LEU A 70 -26.21 17.65 -5.58
CA LEU A 70 -26.54 17.22 -6.95
C LEU A 70 -27.78 16.33 -7.00
N THR A 71 -28.05 15.58 -5.93
CA THR A 71 -29.27 14.77 -5.81
C THR A 71 -30.50 15.67 -5.68
N ASP A 72 -30.41 16.73 -4.90
CA ASP A 72 -31.46 17.74 -4.78
C ASP A 72 -31.68 18.50 -6.09
N GLN A 73 -30.60 18.91 -6.77
CA GLN A 73 -30.69 19.54 -8.09
C GLN A 73 -31.38 18.62 -9.10
N ARG A 74 -31.02 17.32 -9.14
CA ARG A 74 -31.66 16.34 -10.02
C ARG A 74 -33.14 16.14 -9.66
N ARG A 75 -33.48 16.20 -8.37
CA ARG A 75 -34.87 16.10 -7.89
C ARG A 75 -35.72 17.25 -8.42
N GLU A 76 -35.17 18.46 -8.45
CA GLU A 76 -35.85 19.64 -8.99
C GLU A 76 -36.06 19.52 -10.50
N LEU A 77 -35.03 19.10 -11.25
CA LEU A 77 -35.18 18.84 -12.69
C LEU A 77 -36.25 17.78 -12.98
N TYR A 78 -36.38 16.75 -12.15
CA TYR A 78 -37.47 15.78 -12.28
C TYR A 78 -38.86 16.36 -11.96
N ARG A 79 -38.97 17.42 -11.16
CA ARG A 79 -40.23 18.13 -10.96
C ARG A 79 -40.57 18.96 -12.19
N ILE A 80 -39.62 19.73 -12.70
CA ILE A 80 -39.76 20.54 -13.93
C ILE A 80 -40.16 19.66 -15.12
N ARG A 81 -39.49 18.51 -15.31
CA ARG A 81 -39.84 17.56 -16.36
C ARG A 81 -41.26 17.02 -16.23
N ARG A 82 -41.77 16.85 -15.01
CA ARG A 82 -43.13 16.36 -14.74
C ARG A 82 -44.21 17.40 -14.94
N THR A 83 -43.90 18.69 -14.81
CA THR A 83 -44.83 19.79 -15.12
C THR A 83 -44.93 20.07 -16.63
N GLY A 84 -44.25 19.27 -17.47
CA GLY A 84 -44.26 19.41 -18.93
C GLY A 84 -43.39 20.57 -19.44
N HIS A 85 -42.62 21.21 -18.56
CA HIS A 85 -41.66 22.23 -18.94
C HIS A 85 -40.26 21.60 -19.12
N GLY A 86 -39.55 21.97 -20.18
CA GLY A 86 -38.13 21.63 -20.33
C GLY A 86 -37.74 20.48 -21.26
N GLY A 87 -38.68 19.81 -21.92
CA GLY A 87 -38.42 18.95 -23.11
C GLY A 87 -37.10 18.15 -23.11
N GLY A 88 -36.33 18.27 -24.20
CA GLY A 88 -35.04 17.60 -24.36
C GLY A 88 -33.92 18.14 -23.47
N THR A 89 -33.88 19.45 -23.24
CA THR A 89 -32.78 20.11 -22.49
C THR A 89 -32.72 19.65 -21.02
N VAL A 90 -33.87 19.55 -20.35
CA VAL A 90 -33.94 19.03 -18.97
C VAL A 90 -33.56 17.55 -18.92
N THR A 91 -33.86 16.80 -19.98
CA THR A 91 -33.45 15.39 -20.07
C THR A 91 -31.93 15.28 -20.17
N ASP A 92 -31.30 16.10 -21.01
CA ASP A 92 -29.84 16.16 -21.16
C ASP A 92 -29.16 16.57 -19.84
N GLU A 93 -29.68 17.58 -19.14
CA GLU A 93 -29.18 17.98 -17.84
C GLU A 93 -29.28 16.86 -16.79
N ILE A 94 -30.39 16.12 -16.75
CA ILE A 94 -30.56 14.96 -15.87
C ILE A 94 -29.52 13.88 -16.18
N THR A 95 -29.22 13.63 -17.45
CA THR A 95 -28.19 12.66 -17.84
C THR A 95 -26.80 13.13 -17.41
N GLY A 96 -26.49 14.42 -17.60
CA GLY A 96 -25.23 15.03 -17.17
C GLY A 96 -25.03 14.98 -15.65
N LEU A 97 -26.07 15.30 -14.87
CA LEU A 97 -26.05 15.17 -13.41
C LEU A 97 -25.88 13.71 -12.98
N THR A 98 -26.51 12.77 -13.67
CA THR A 98 -26.39 11.34 -13.36
C THR A 98 -24.98 10.83 -13.64
N ALA A 99 -24.31 11.32 -14.69
CA ALA A 99 -22.90 11.01 -14.96
C ALA A 99 -21.98 11.56 -13.86
N LYS A 100 -22.14 12.83 -13.48
CA LYS A 100 -21.38 13.45 -12.37
C LYS A 100 -21.57 12.71 -11.05
N LEU A 101 -22.81 12.35 -10.70
CA LEU A 101 -23.12 11.54 -9.52
C LEU A 101 -22.44 10.17 -9.55
N ARG A 102 -22.30 9.55 -10.72
CA ARG A 102 -21.60 8.27 -10.88
C ARG A 102 -20.10 8.43 -10.60
N GLU A 103 -19.49 9.51 -11.02
CA GLU A 103 -18.07 9.81 -10.75
C GLU A 103 -17.83 10.07 -9.26
N LEU A 104 -18.61 10.94 -8.63
CA LEU A 104 -18.49 11.22 -7.19
C LEU A 104 -18.68 9.96 -6.33
N ARG A 105 -19.64 9.09 -6.69
CA ARG A 105 -19.83 7.80 -6.01
C ARG A 105 -18.65 6.84 -6.19
N ARG A 106 -17.92 6.92 -7.31
CA ARG A 106 -16.70 6.13 -7.51
C ARG A 106 -15.57 6.65 -6.62
N GLU A 107 -15.42 7.96 -6.52
CA GLU A 107 -14.42 8.59 -5.65
C GLU A 107 -14.69 8.30 -4.16
N LEU A 108 -15.95 8.35 -3.73
CA LEU A 108 -16.34 8.01 -2.36
C LEU A 108 -16.02 6.53 -2.04
N LYS A 109 -16.31 5.62 -2.97
CA LYS A 109 -15.91 4.20 -2.86
C LYS A 109 -14.38 4.04 -2.79
N LEU A 110 -13.63 4.87 -3.51
CA LEU A 110 -12.18 4.86 -3.48
C LEU A 110 -11.66 5.33 -2.11
N CYS A 111 -12.23 6.36 -1.51
CA CYS A 111 -11.91 6.81 -0.16
C CYS A 111 -12.13 5.69 0.88
N ALA A 112 -13.32 5.08 0.89
CA ALA A 112 -13.63 3.97 1.80
C ALA A 112 -12.71 2.75 1.59
N ARG A 113 -12.24 2.53 0.35
CA ARG A 113 -11.28 1.47 0.03
C ARG A 113 -9.87 1.78 0.55
N ILE A 114 -9.44 3.04 0.49
CA ILE A 114 -8.14 3.49 1.01
C ILE A 114 -8.11 3.34 2.53
N GLU A 115 -9.18 3.73 3.22
CA GLU A 115 -9.31 3.57 4.67
C GLU A 115 -9.15 2.11 5.10
N LYS A 116 -9.91 1.21 4.46
CA LYS A 116 -9.83 -0.23 4.73
C LYS A 116 -8.47 -0.84 4.35
N GLY A 117 -7.85 -0.33 3.28
CA GLY A 117 -6.57 -0.83 2.78
C GLY A 117 -5.37 -0.34 3.60
N PHE A 118 -5.54 0.72 4.40
CA PHE A 118 -4.43 1.34 5.11
C PHE A 118 -3.78 0.42 6.14
N SER A 119 -4.57 -0.33 6.92
CA SER A 119 -4.04 -1.27 7.91
C SER A 119 -3.20 -2.37 7.26
N ALA A 120 -3.69 -2.97 6.17
CA ALA A 120 -2.97 -4.00 5.43
C ALA A 120 -1.65 -3.48 4.82
N VAL A 121 -1.64 -2.25 4.29
CA VAL A 121 -0.41 -1.61 3.79
C VAL A 121 0.56 -1.32 4.94
N GLN A 122 0.05 -0.91 6.10
CA GLN A 122 0.88 -0.64 7.28
C GLN A 122 1.52 -1.93 7.82
N GLU A 123 0.77 -3.03 7.90
CA GLU A 123 1.26 -4.33 8.35
C GLU A 123 2.34 -4.89 7.43
N THR A 124 2.11 -4.86 6.11
CA THR A 124 3.11 -5.33 5.12
C THR A 124 4.40 -4.52 5.17
N VAL A 125 4.31 -3.19 5.25
CA VAL A 125 5.50 -2.33 5.40
C VAL A 125 6.24 -2.59 6.71
N ARG A 126 5.53 -2.90 7.81
CA ARG A 126 6.14 -3.23 9.12
C ARG A 126 6.86 -4.58 9.06
N ALA A 127 6.24 -5.61 8.52
CA ALA A 127 6.83 -6.94 8.37
C ALA A 127 8.16 -6.89 7.58
N ASP A 128 8.20 -6.13 6.48
CA ASP A 128 9.44 -5.95 5.70
C ASP A 128 10.55 -5.21 6.49
N THR A 129 10.19 -4.25 7.36
CA THR A 129 11.18 -3.57 8.21
C THR A 129 11.71 -4.45 9.34
N SER A 130 10.90 -5.37 9.89
CA SER A 130 11.38 -6.33 10.88
C SER A 130 12.29 -7.39 10.27
N GLU A 131 11.98 -7.89 9.08
CA GLU A 131 12.85 -8.84 8.38
C GLU A 131 14.18 -8.19 7.94
N ALA A 132 14.15 -6.93 7.51
CA ALA A 132 15.40 -6.21 7.21
C ALA A 132 16.27 -6.04 8.48
N ARG A 133 15.68 -5.81 9.64
CA ARG A 133 16.40 -5.70 10.92
C ARG A 133 16.94 -7.05 11.41
N SER A 134 16.20 -8.16 11.27
CA SER A 134 16.66 -9.49 11.67
C SER A 134 17.83 -9.98 10.79
N VAL A 135 17.79 -9.73 9.48
CA VAL A 135 18.89 -10.07 8.55
C VAL A 135 20.17 -9.27 8.83
N ILE A 136 20.06 -8.04 9.32
CA ILE A 136 21.22 -7.24 9.76
C ILE A 136 21.79 -7.83 11.06
N HIS A 137 20.94 -8.18 12.03
CA HIS A 137 21.37 -8.79 13.29
C HIS A 137 22.02 -10.18 13.11
N GLU A 138 21.50 -11.02 12.21
CA GLU A 138 22.05 -12.35 11.93
C GLU A 138 23.46 -12.26 11.30
N LYS A 139 23.74 -11.22 10.51
CA LYS A 139 25.08 -11.00 9.94
C LYS A 139 26.10 -10.52 10.97
N THR A 140 25.67 -9.81 12.00
CA THR A 140 26.56 -9.34 13.08
C THR A 140 26.92 -10.44 14.08
N ASP A 141 26.04 -11.43 14.31
CA ASP A 141 26.30 -12.53 15.27
C ASP A 141 27.21 -13.66 14.73
N LYS A 142 27.44 -13.74 13.42
CA LYS A 142 28.32 -14.78 12.83
C LYS A 142 29.81 -14.45 12.85
N SER A 143 30.20 -13.32 13.46
CA SER A 143 31.61 -12.89 13.59
C SER A 143 32.11 -13.09 15.02
N GLY A 144 32.03 -14.32 15.54
CA GLY A 144 32.61 -14.71 16.84
C GLY A 144 33.97 -15.40 16.66
N PRO A 145 35.00 -15.08 17.48
CA PRO A 145 36.38 -15.51 17.23
C PRO A 145 36.61 -17.01 17.46
N GLN A 146 37.40 -17.59 16.56
CA GLN A 146 37.81 -18.99 16.55
C GLN A 146 38.66 -19.32 17.79
N ARG A 147 38.08 -20.07 18.74
CA ARG A 147 38.83 -20.63 19.87
C ARG A 147 39.62 -21.85 19.38
N HIS A 148 40.95 -21.79 19.48
CA HIS A 148 41.79 -22.96 19.25
C HIS A 148 41.86 -23.81 20.53
N PHE A 149 41.52 -25.08 20.36
CA PHE A 149 41.52 -26.15 21.35
C PHE A 149 42.94 -26.51 21.80
N GLU A 150 43.12 -26.67 23.11
CA GLU A 150 44.28 -27.34 23.70
C GLU A 150 44.29 -28.82 23.29
N THR A 151 45.45 -29.32 22.85
CA THR A 151 45.70 -30.76 22.74
C THR A 151 46.93 -31.09 23.57
N GLY A 152 46.69 -31.75 24.71
CA GLY A 152 47.76 -32.38 25.48
C GLY A 152 48.32 -33.59 24.73
N ARG A 153 49.65 -33.77 24.76
CA ARG A 153 50.27 -35.07 24.51
C ARG A 153 51.62 -35.20 25.23
N ARG A 154 51.58 -36.03 26.28
CA ARG A 154 52.58 -37.03 26.73
C ARG A 154 54.03 -36.60 26.99
N THR A 155 54.45 -36.90 28.21
CA THR A 155 55.82 -37.15 28.69
C THR A 155 56.65 -38.01 27.73
N PRO A 156 57.97 -37.83 27.74
CA PRO A 156 58.79 -38.92 28.30
C PRO A 156 59.86 -38.43 29.30
N ALA A 157 60.30 -39.39 30.11
CA ALA A 157 61.37 -39.29 31.09
C ALA A 157 62.74 -38.97 30.46
N ASP A 158 63.58 -38.24 31.18
CA ASP A 158 65.03 -38.44 31.13
C ASP A 158 65.72 -37.94 32.43
N HIS A 159 66.86 -38.56 32.70
CA HIS A 159 67.68 -38.65 33.90
C HIS A 159 68.34 -37.36 34.40
N GLY A 160 68.79 -37.36 35.66
CA GLY A 160 69.95 -36.55 36.06
C GLY A 160 70.07 -36.26 37.56
N ARG A 161 71.22 -36.60 38.13
CA ARG A 161 71.61 -36.57 39.55
C ARG A 161 72.36 -35.29 39.93
N GLU A 162 72.58 -35.12 41.24
CA GLU A 162 73.70 -34.41 41.92
C GLU A 162 73.62 -32.86 41.91
N ARG A 163 73.82 -32.11 43.00
CA ARG A 163 74.34 -32.29 44.38
C ARG A 163 73.65 -31.28 45.30
#